data_AF-A0A8C1F4F7-F1
#
_entry.id   AF-A0A8C1F4F7-F1
#
_cell.length_a   1.000
_cell.length_b   1.000
_cell.length_c   1.000
_cell.angle_alpha   90.00
_cell.angle_beta   90.00
_cell.angle_gamma   90.00
#
_symmetry.space_group_name_H-M   'P 1'
#
loop_
_entity.id
_entity.type
_entity.pdbx_description
1 polymer ?
#
loop_
_entity_poly.entity_id
_entity_poly.type
_entity_poly.pdbx_seq_one_letter_code
_entity_poly.pdbx_strand_id
1 'polypeptide(L)'
;MQAVSLTVSTPIKLSHKCVCRYFLFFPDRLGGKRRGHACVCQAGVCVSTSVSVIHPPLCSSTLKQRSSKPLILSAAATSLTSSSANMQTAEAVSATIYTIRNCTVEITNVSSVYCLINPKVYMSSGFSYHPPQPTIRTAKTEVCSFTKNEHTATGAVGILTYDLFHMQNHMCTERMAVLFSIPFDYLLYKNVMGIGLFESSCGCDKALYKHMYEGKDFSRFTRADVGGTGIIHSGNQIDLRATMSTVGKAIIKLEVYDKMG
;
A
#
# COMPACT_ATOMS: atom_id res chain seq x y z
N MET A 1 -28.86 43.23 12.05
CA MET A 1 -28.89 43.44 10.59
C MET A 1 -27.61 44.15 10.19
N GLN A 2 -26.66 43.45 9.56
CA GLN A 2 -25.51 44.05 8.90
C GLN A 2 -25.34 43.36 7.54
N ALA A 3 -25.19 44.19 6.51
CA ALA A 3 -25.10 43.79 5.12
C ALA A 3 -23.77 43.06 4.84
N VAL A 4 -23.84 41.96 4.10
CA VAL A 4 -22.67 41.25 3.58
C VAL A 4 -22.45 41.73 2.14
N SER A 5 -21.31 42.36 1.89
CA SER A 5 -20.84 42.68 0.54
C SER A 5 -20.31 41.41 -0.13
N LEU A 6 -20.85 41.08 -1.30
CA LEU A 6 -20.42 39.95 -2.13
C LEU A 6 -19.52 40.49 -3.24
N THR A 7 -18.24 40.14 -3.22
CA THR A 7 -17.34 40.31 -4.37
C THR A 7 -17.42 39.08 -5.27
N VAL A 8 -17.91 39.27 -6.49
CA VAL A 8 -17.98 38.23 -7.54
C VAL A 8 -16.69 38.27 -8.34
N SER A 9 -15.88 37.21 -8.28
CA SER A 9 -14.79 36.97 -9.25
C SER A 9 -15.32 36.17 -10.45
N THR A 10 -14.74 36.44 -11.62
CA THR A 10 -15.23 36.13 -12.97
C THR A 10 -15.34 34.62 -13.31
N PRO A 11 -16.27 34.22 -14.22
CA PRO A 11 -16.50 32.81 -14.56
C PRO A 11 -15.48 32.27 -15.58
N ILE A 12 -14.95 31.07 -15.32
CA ILE A 12 -14.21 30.25 -16.30
C ILE A 12 -15.20 29.28 -16.97
N LYS A 13 -15.32 29.32 -18.29
CA LYS A 13 -16.13 28.37 -19.08
C LYS A 13 -15.42 27.01 -19.16
N LEU A 14 -16.00 25.97 -18.57
CA LEU A 14 -15.64 24.57 -18.82
C LEU A 14 -16.73 23.92 -19.67
N SER A 15 -16.36 23.44 -20.86
CA SER A 15 -17.25 22.64 -21.71
C SER A 15 -17.14 21.16 -21.34
N HIS A 16 -18.29 20.48 -21.39
CA HIS A 16 -18.55 19.04 -21.21
C HIS A 16 -18.67 18.49 -19.77
N LYS A 17 -19.94 18.39 -19.36
CA LYS A 17 -20.59 17.44 -18.41
C LYS A 17 -19.67 16.75 -17.39
N CYS A 18 -19.53 17.36 -16.22
CA CYS A 18 -19.08 16.67 -15.01
C CYS A 18 -20.30 16.30 -14.16
N VAL A 19 -20.60 15.00 -14.02
CA VAL A 19 -21.60 14.51 -13.06
C VAL A 19 -20.85 14.19 -11.77
N CYS A 20 -20.80 15.16 -10.85
CA CYS A 20 -20.31 14.93 -9.50
C CYS A 20 -21.42 14.29 -8.65
N ARG A 21 -21.33 12.98 -8.41
CA ARG A 21 -21.97 12.32 -7.27
C ARG A 21 -20.86 11.72 -6.43
N TYR A 22 -20.39 12.43 -5.41
CA TYR A 22 -19.92 11.92 -4.11
C TYR A 22 -19.48 13.13 -3.25
N PHE A 23 -20.05 13.26 -2.06
CA PHE A 23 -19.57 14.19 -1.03
C PHE A 23 -18.36 13.54 -0.34
N LEU A 24 -17.19 14.16 -0.44
CA LEU A 24 -15.98 13.77 0.30
C LEU A 24 -15.71 14.83 1.37
N PHE A 25 -15.79 14.44 2.65
CA PHE A 25 -15.30 15.26 3.77
C PHE A 25 -13.81 14.98 3.97
N PHE A 26 -12.97 16.02 3.85
CA PHE A 26 -11.56 15.99 4.21
C PHE A 26 -11.35 16.68 5.56
N PRO A 27 -10.75 16.05 6.57
CA PRO A 27 -10.25 16.75 7.75
C PRO A 27 -8.79 17.17 7.52
N ASP A 28 -8.55 18.46 7.31
CA ASP A 28 -7.19 19.03 7.38
C ASP A 28 -6.71 19.09 8.84
N ARG A 29 -5.46 18.67 9.06
CA ARG A 29 -4.81 18.68 10.38
C ARG A 29 -3.59 19.60 10.40
N LEU A 30 -3.84 20.91 10.45
CA LEU A 30 -2.91 21.88 11.02
C LEU A 30 -3.71 22.94 11.80
N GLY A 31 -3.52 22.98 13.12
CA GLY A 31 -3.91 24.10 13.98
C GLY A 31 -5.40 24.48 14.00
N GLY A 32 -6.17 23.92 14.94
CA GLY A 32 -7.24 24.65 15.64
C GLY A 32 -8.34 25.36 14.83
N LYS A 33 -8.76 24.86 13.66
CA LYS A 33 -10.03 25.30 13.01
C LYS A 33 -10.51 24.26 12.00
N ARG A 34 -11.68 23.66 12.22
CA ARG A 34 -12.33 22.80 11.20
C ARG A 34 -13.01 23.71 10.16
N ARG A 35 -12.52 23.72 8.92
CA ARG A 35 -13.22 24.32 7.77
C ARG A 35 -13.89 23.20 6.98
N GLY A 36 -15.21 23.25 6.86
CA GLY A 36 -15.94 22.42 5.91
C GLY A 36 -16.12 23.21 4.62
N HIS A 37 -15.70 22.65 3.49
CA HIS A 37 -16.07 23.16 2.17
C HIS A 37 -17.28 22.38 1.67
N ALA A 38 -18.41 23.06 1.49
CA ALA A 38 -19.56 22.51 0.79
C ALA A 38 -19.55 23.07 -0.64
N CYS A 39 -19.61 22.18 -1.62
CA CYS A 39 -19.77 22.58 -3.02
C CYS A 39 -21.21 22.24 -3.43
N VAL A 40 -21.98 23.25 -3.83
CA VAL A 40 -23.35 23.07 -4.35
C VAL A 40 -23.33 23.44 -5.82
N CYS A 41 -23.63 22.47 -6.68
CA CYS A 41 -23.83 22.71 -8.10
C CYS A 41 -25.31 23.02 -8.34
N GLN A 42 -25.63 24.26 -8.71
CA GLN A 42 -26.95 24.65 -9.19
C GLN A 42 -26.80 25.15 -10.63
N ALA A 43 -27.48 24.51 -11.58
CA ALA A 43 -27.52 24.89 -13.00
C ALA A 43 -26.16 25.03 -13.73
N GLY A 44 -25.19 24.15 -13.45
CA GLY A 44 -23.98 24.03 -14.28
C GLY A 44 -22.86 25.04 -14.00
N VAL A 45 -22.88 25.74 -12.86
CA VAL A 45 -21.79 26.60 -12.39
C VAL A 45 -21.29 26.13 -11.02
N CYS A 46 -19.98 25.99 -10.84
CA CYS A 46 -19.34 25.74 -9.55
C CYS A 46 -19.23 27.05 -8.77
N VAL A 47 -19.89 27.15 -7.61
CA VAL A 47 -19.73 28.27 -6.68
C VAL A 47 -19.21 27.73 -5.35
N SER A 48 -18.01 28.16 -4.94
CA SER A 48 -17.45 27.84 -3.63
C SER A 48 -18.00 28.81 -2.59
N THR A 49 -18.75 28.32 -1.61
CA THR A 49 -19.19 29.10 -0.44
C THR A 49 -18.49 28.58 0.81
N SER A 50 -17.73 29.45 1.48
CA SER A 50 -17.12 29.15 2.78
C SER A 50 -18.10 29.49 3.90
N VAL A 51 -18.50 28.49 4.68
CA VAL A 51 -19.32 28.70 5.89
C VAL A 51 -18.41 28.54 7.11
N SER A 52 -18.36 29.58 7.94
CA SER A 52 -17.61 29.59 9.20
C SER A 52 -18.57 29.38 10.37
N VAL A 53 -18.48 28.25 11.07
CA VAL A 53 -19.22 28.03 12.33
C VAL A 53 -18.35 28.51 13.49
N ILE A 54 -18.80 29.52 14.22
CA ILE A 54 -18.13 30.06 15.42
C ILE A 54 -18.84 29.48 16.65
N HIS A 55 -18.11 28.75 17.51
CA HIS A 55 -18.54 28.45 18.88
C HIS A 55 -17.88 29.45 19.86
N PRO A 56 -18.59 29.87 20.93
CA PRO A 56 -18.06 30.81 21.93
C PRO A 56 -17.08 30.15 22.92
N PRO A 57 -16.18 30.93 23.57
CA PRO A 57 -15.16 30.40 24.46
C PRO A 57 -15.66 30.25 25.90
N LEU A 58 -15.19 29.22 26.62
CA LEU A 58 -15.37 29.09 28.06
C LEU A 58 -14.01 29.06 28.80
N CYS A 59 -13.78 30.20 29.46
CA CYS A 59 -13.19 30.44 30.78
C CYS A 59 -11.90 29.75 31.26
N SER A 60 -11.00 30.60 31.72
CA SER A 60 -9.73 30.39 32.42
C SER A 60 -9.89 29.98 33.88
N SER A 61 -8.94 29.19 34.40
CA SER A 61 -8.51 29.32 35.80
C SER A 61 -7.03 28.97 35.98
N THR A 62 -6.35 29.92 36.62
CA THR A 62 -4.95 30.05 37.03
C THR A 62 -4.51 28.97 38.01
N LEU A 63 -3.29 28.41 37.89
CA LEU A 63 -2.60 27.78 39.03
C LEU A 63 -1.07 27.95 38.95
N LYS A 64 -0.54 28.41 40.08
CA LYS A 64 0.82 28.83 40.43
C LYS A 64 1.93 27.81 40.11
N GLN A 65 3.03 28.31 39.55
CA GLN A 65 4.35 27.69 39.62
C GLN A 65 4.86 27.65 41.07
N ARG A 66 5.34 26.49 41.52
CA ARG A 66 6.19 26.37 42.71
C ARG A 66 7.33 25.39 42.45
N SER A 67 8.54 25.90 42.66
CA SER A 67 9.83 25.23 42.62
C SER A 67 9.98 24.20 43.73
N SER A 68 10.49 23.00 43.40
CA SER A 68 11.27 22.13 44.30
C SER A 68 11.90 20.95 43.54
N LYS A 69 13.24 20.93 43.47
CA LYS A 69 14.06 19.68 43.47
C LYS A 69 14.05 19.13 44.93
N PRO A 70 14.52 17.91 45.28
CA PRO A 70 15.30 16.91 44.51
C PRO A 70 14.82 15.44 44.70
N LEU A 71 15.41 14.46 44.00
CA LEU A 71 16.17 13.35 44.60
C LEU A 71 16.64 12.33 43.54
N ILE A 72 17.84 11.84 43.79
CA ILE A 72 18.59 10.83 43.05
C ILE A 72 17.96 9.46 43.33
N LEU A 73 17.65 8.68 42.30
CA LEU A 73 17.54 7.22 42.41
C LEU A 73 18.21 6.60 41.19
N SER A 74 19.32 5.90 41.44
CA SER A 74 20.07 5.11 40.48
C SER A 74 19.22 3.91 40.03
N ALA A 75 18.77 3.92 38.78
CA ALA A 75 18.34 2.70 38.11
C ALA A 75 19.54 2.14 37.32
N ALA A 76 20.06 1.00 37.76
CA ALA A 76 20.96 0.20 36.97
C ALA A 76 20.24 -0.18 35.66
N ALA A 77 20.65 0.42 34.55
CA ALA A 77 20.19 -0.01 33.24
C ALA A 77 20.86 -1.35 32.93
N THR A 78 20.14 -2.44 33.22
CA THR A 78 20.47 -3.76 32.70
C THR A 78 20.45 -3.67 31.18
N SER A 79 21.63 -3.78 30.57
CA SER A 79 21.80 -3.85 29.12
C SER A 79 21.11 -5.10 28.58
N LEU A 80 19.88 -4.95 28.07
CA LEU A 80 19.25 -5.96 27.24
C LEU A 80 19.81 -5.85 25.83
N THR A 81 20.93 -6.53 25.59
CA THR A 81 21.29 -6.97 24.24
C THR A 81 20.31 -8.07 23.85
N SER A 82 19.26 -7.71 23.13
CA SER A 82 18.51 -8.66 22.31
C SER A 82 18.35 -8.04 20.94
N SER A 83 19.01 -8.64 19.94
CA SER A 83 18.93 -8.31 18.53
C SER A 83 17.57 -8.73 17.97
N SER A 84 16.49 -8.08 18.44
CA SER A 84 15.21 -8.13 17.75
C SER A 84 15.28 -7.14 16.60
N ALA A 85 15.64 -7.61 15.41
CA ALA A 85 15.28 -6.90 14.19
C ALA A 85 13.78 -6.62 14.29
N ASN A 86 13.37 -5.34 14.26
CA ASN A 86 11.97 -4.94 14.27
C ASN A 86 11.28 -5.56 13.06
N MET A 87 10.78 -6.79 13.19
CA MET A 87 10.03 -7.47 12.14
C MET A 87 8.64 -6.85 12.16
N GLN A 88 8.46 -5.81 11.34
CA GLN A 88 7.17 -5.20 11.14
C GLN A 88 6.31 -6.20 10.37
N THR A 89 5.16 -6.58 10.92
CA THR A 89 4.22 -7.47 10.22
C THR A 89 3.49 -6.71 9.12
N ALA A 90 2.97 -7.45 8.12
CA ALA A 90 2.15 -6.86 7.06
C ALA A 90 0.99 -6.01 7.58
N GLU A 91 0.34 -6.45 8.66
CA GLU A 91 -0.81 -5.78 9.26
C GLU A 91 -0.41 -4.44 9.88
N ALA A 92 0.71 -4.41 10.60
CA ALA A 92 1.24 -3.19 11.19
C ALA A 92 1.60 -2.16 10.11
N VAL A 93 2.26 -2.59 9.03
CA VAL A 93 2.59 -1.72 7.90
C VAL A 93 1.33 -1.27 7.16
N SER A 94 0.37 -2.16 6.91
CA SER A 94 -0.89 -1.81 6.24
C SER A 94 -1.71 -0.77 7.03
N ALA A 95 -1.65 -0.83 8.37
CA ALA A 95 -2.33 0.11 9.25
C ALA A 95 -1.79 1.55 9.13
N THR A 96 -0.53 1.75 8.74
CA THR A 96 0.05 3.09 8.55
C THR A 96 -0.36 3.75 7.22
N ILE A 97 -0.85 2.96 6.26
CA ILE A 97 -1.24 3.45 4.94
C ILE A 97 -2.68 3.95 4.98
N TYR A 98 -2.87 5.26 4.77
CA TYR A 98 -4.17 5.92 4.86
C TYR A 98 -5.06 5.73 3.62
N THR A 99 -4.48 5.36 2.48
CA THR A 99 -5.24 5.22 1.24
C THR A 99 -6.21 4.04 1.30
N ILE A 100 -7.33 4.18 0.60
CA ILE A 100 -8.40 3.18 0.57
C ILE A 100 -8.12 1.99 -0.37
N ARG A 101 -7.11 2.10 -1.23
CA ARG A 101 -6.63 1.01 -2.11
C ARG A 101 -5.13 0.90 -2.00
N ASN A 102 -4.67 -0.19 -1.42
CA ASN A 102 -3.27 -0.53 -1.29
C ASN A 102 -3.09 -2.04 -1.25
N CYS A 103 -1.85 -2.46 -1.43
CA CYS A 103 -1.39 -3.83 -1.32
C CYS A 103 -0.14 -3.84 -0.46
N THR A 104 -0.19 -4.48 0.71
CA THR A 104 1.00 -4.83 1.47
C THR A 104 1.37 -6.26 1.13
N VAL A 105 2.63 -6.51 0.80
CA VAL A 105 3.15 -7.84 0.47
C VAL A 105 4.17 -8.23 1.53
N GLU A 106 3.92 -9.33 2.21
CA GLU A 106 4.83 -9.99 3.14
C GLU A 106 5.38 -11.23 2.47
N ILE A 107 6.70 -11.31 2.38
CA ILE A 107 7.42 -12.40 1.73
C ILE A 107 8.26 -13.10 2.79
N THR A 108 7.91 -14.35 3.07
CA THR A 108 8.67 -15.24 3.94
C THR A 108 9.49 -16.19 3.08
N ASN A 109 10.81 -16.02 3.11
CA ASN A 109 11.72 -16.92 2.42
C ASN A 109 12.02 -18.13 3.31
N VAL A 110 11.31 -19.23 3.07
CA VAL A 110 11.49 -20.51 3.79
C VAL A 110 12.58 -21.36 3.16
N SER A 111 12.96 -21.08 1.91
CA SER A 111 14.07 -21.74 1.23
C SER A 111 15.35 -21.65 2.05
N SER A 112 16.09 -22.76 2.04
CA SER A 112 17.42 -22.90 2.65
C SER A 112 18.55 -22.63 1.65
N VAL A 113 18.23 -22.63 0.34
CA VAL A 113 19.20 -22.59 -0.76
C VAL A 113 19.18 -21.26 -1.50
N TYR A 114 18.04 -20.59 -1.57
CA TYR A 114 17.83 -19.40 -2.37
C TYR A 114 17.71 -18.13 -1.52
N CYS A 115 18.43 -17.08 -1.93
CA CYS A 115 18.17 -15.71 -1.50
C CYS A 115 17.36 -14.99 -2.58
N LEU A 116 16.44 -14.13 -2.18
CA LEU A 116 15.75 -13.23 -3.10
C LEU A 116 16.56 -11.96 -3.23
N ILE A 117 16.98 -11.60 -4.45
CA ILE A 117 17.76 -10.38 -4.71
C ILE A 117 17.18 -9.58 -5.87
N ASN A 118 17.70 -8.37 -6.09
CA ASN A 118 17.34 -7.51 -7.23
C ASN A 118 15.82 -7.31 -7.40
N PRO A 119 15.12 -6.76 -6.38
CA PRO A 119 13.72 -6.47 -6.53
C PRO A 119 13.48 -5.50 -7.69
N LYS A 120 12.50 -5.80 -8.53
CA LYS A 120 12.00 -4.88 -9.56
C LYS A 120 10.49 -4.77 -9.47
N VAL A 121 9.98 -3.57 -9.71
CA VAL A 121 8.56 -3.28 -9.63
C VAL A 121 8.12 -2.61 -10.91
N TYR A 122 7.07 -3.14 -11.53
CA TYR A 122 6.35 -2.46 -12.59
C TYR A 122 4.94 -2.14 -12.09
N MET A 123 4.60 -0.86 -12.05
CA MET A 123 3.28 -0.38 -11.66
C MET A 123 2.47 0.00 -12.90
N SER A 124 1.37 -0.71 -13.15
CA SER A 124 0.38 -0.26 -14.13
C SER A 124 -0.51 0.85 -13.58
N SER A 125 -0.75 0.88 -12.26
CA SER A 125 -1.50 1.92 -11.58
C SER A 125 -1.07 2.05 -10.12
N GLY A 126 -0.89 3.29 -9.65
CA GLY A 126 -0.35 3.56 -8.32
C GLY A 126 1.17 3.64 -8.31
N PHE A 127 1.76 3.54 -7.12
CA PHE A 127 3.20 3.61 -6.90
C PHE A 127 3.65 2.75 -5.72
N SER A 128 4.96 2.53 -5.62
CA SER A 128 5.59 1.86 -4.47
C SER A 128 5.69 2.82 -3.29
N TYR A 129 5.04 2.49 -2.17
CA TYR A 129 4.99 3.31 -0.97
C TYR A 129 6.10 2.94 0.02
N HIS A 130 6.20 1.64 0.33
CA HIS A 130 7.35 1.08 1.04
C HIS A 130 8.09 0.18 0.05
N PRO A 131 9.31 0.54 -0.37
CA PRO A 131 10.01 -0.19 -1.41
C PRO A 131 10.36 -1.62 -0.96
N PRO A 132 10.41 -2.58 -1.89
CA PRO A 132 10.86 -3.93 -1.61
C PRO A 132 12.30 -3.95 -1.10
N GLN A 133 12.58 -4.83 -0.13
CA GLN A 133 13.94 -4.98 0.40
C GLN A 133 14.89 -5.48 -0.67
N PRO A 134 16.10 -4.91 -0.81
CA PRO A 134 17.06 -5.31 -1.84
C PRO A 134 17.46 -6.78 -1.78
N THR A 135 17.40 -7.38 -0.59
CA THR A 135 17.76 -8.78 -0.37
C THR A 135 16.91 -9.38 0.74
N ILE A 136 16.32 -10.56 0.47
CA ILE A 136 15.62 -11.38 1.46
C ILE A 136 16.41 -12.68 1.59
N ARG A 137 17.15 -12.79 2.70
CA ARG A 137 17.96 -13.99 3.00
C ARG A 137 17.07 -15.16 3.36
N THR A 138 17.65 -16.36 3.39
CA THR A 138 16.99 -17.57 3.87
C THR A 138 16.46 -17.39 5.29
N ALA A 139 15.31 -17.99 5.59
CA ALA A 139 14.60 -17.89 6.87
C ALA A 139 14.29 -16.45 7.35
N LYS A 140 14.19 -15.48 6.41
CA LYS A 140 13.79 -14.10 6.71
C LYS A 140 12.43 -13.77 6.10
N THR A 141 11.73 -12.87 6.78
CA THR A 141 10.47 -12.30 6.31
C THR A 141 10.66 -10.81 6.13
N GLU A 142 10.24 -10.29 4.99
CA GLU A 142 10.31 -8.87 4.67
C GLU A 142 8.96 -8.38 4.13
N VAL A 143 8.71 -7.08 4.30
CA VAL A 143 7.44 -6.45 3.96
C VAL A 143 7.67 -5.27 3.02
N CYS A 144 6.80 -5.12 2.03
CA CYS A 144 6.74 -3.95 1.15
C CYS A 144 5.29 -3.57 0.86
N SER A 145 5.05 -2.38 0.30
CA SER A 145 3.68 -1.97 0.01
C SER A 145 3.54 -1.04 -1.18
N PHE A 146 2.40 -1.14 -1.84
CA PHE A 146 2.02 -0.42 -3.04
C PHE A 146 0.67 0.26 -2.82
N THR A 147 0.49 1.47 -3.31
CA THR A 147 -0.72 2.26 -3.08
C THR A 147 -1.21 2.94 -4.34
N LYS A 148 -2.51 3.22 -4.40
CA LYS A 148 -3.08 4.08 -5.43
C LYS A 148 -2.48 5.49 -5.39
N ASN A 149 -2.56 6.20 -6.52
CA ASN A 149 -2.31 7.63 -6.59
C ASN A 149 -3.35 8.40 -5.77
N GLU A 150 -2.98 9.55 -5.21
CA GLU A 150 -3.91 10.40 -4.47
C GLU A 150 -4.94 11.03 -5.41
N HIS A 151 -6.14 11.31 -4.88
CA HIS A 151 -7.22 12.03 -5.58
C HIS A 151 -7.70 11.46 -6.93
N THR A 152 -7.25 10.27 -7.33
CA THR A 152 -7.74 9.56 -8.53
C THR A 152 -8.66 8.40 -8.18
N ALA A 153 -9.62 8.08 -9.05
CA ALA A 153 -10.45 6.86 -8.94
C ALA A 153 -9.71 5.63 -9.48
N THR A 154 -8.45 5.42 -9.07
CA THR A 154 -7.62 4.30 -9.51
C THR A 154 -7.29 3.34 -8.38
N GLY A 155 -6.88 2.12 -8.74
CA GLY A 155 -6.43 1.08 -7.83
C GLY A 155 -4.92 1.11 -7.55
N ALA A 156 -4.43 0.02 -6.96
CA ALA A 156 -3.01 -0.31 -6.86
C ALA A 156 -2.79 -1.61 -7.65
N VAL A 157 -2.07 -1.54 -8.78
CA VAL A 157 -1.95 -2.63 -9.74
C VAL A 157 -0.53 -2.69 -10.28
N GLY A 158 0.11 -3.85 -10.17
CA GLY A 158 1.48 -4.03 -10.62
C GLY A 158 2.00 -5.45 -10.48
N ILE A 159 3.27 -5.59 -10.82
CA ILE A 159 4.07 -6.79 -10.59
C ILE A 159 5.31 -6.44 -9.76
N LEU A 160 5.65 -7.35 -8.84
CA LEU A 160 6.89 -7.35 -8.08
C LEU A 160 7.68 -8.60 -8.48
N THR A 161 8.97 -8.45 -8.76
CA THR A 161 9.82 -9.59 -9.10
C THR A 161 11.08 -9.62 -8.25
N TYR A 162 11.58 -10.82 -7.97
CA TYR A 162 12.87 -11.07 -7.34
C TYR A 162 13.65 -12.13 -8.11
N ASP A 163 14.96 -11.94 -8.23
CA ASP A 163 15.87 -12.98 -8.71
C ASP A 163 16.10 -14.02 -7.63
N LEU A 164 16.03 -15.29 -8.02
CA LEU A 164 16.30 -16.43 -7.15
C LEU A 164 17.79 -16.75 -7.23
N PHE A 165 18.55 -16.19 -6.29
CA PHE A 165 19.99 -16.40 -6.20
C PHE A 165 20.30 -17.67 -5.43
N HIS A 166 20.81 -18.67 -6.14
CA HIS A 166 21.25 -19.92 -5.54
C HIS A 166 22.56 -19.71 -4.79
N MET A 167 22.58 -19.87 -3.47
CA MET A 167 23.71 -19.49 -2.64
C MET A 167 24.99 -20.30 -2.89
N GLN A 168 24.86 -21.61 -3.16
CA GLN A 168 26.02 -22.48 -3.42
C GLN A 168 26.60 -22.31 -4.82
N ASN A 169 25.73 -22.24 -5.83
CA ASN A 169 26.16 -22.13 -7.23
C ASN A 169 26.46 -20.70 -7.65
N HIS A 170 26.08 -19.70 -6.84
CA HIS A 170 26.23 -18.27 -7.11
C HIS A 170 25.57 -17.80 -8.42
N MET A 171 24.43 -18.41 -8.79
CA MET A 171 23.73 -18.16 -10.05
C MET A 171 22.26 -17.77 -9.83
N CYS A 172 21.72 -16.97 -10.75
CA CYS A 172 20.30 -16.62 -10.84
C CYS A 172 19.71 -17.18 -12.15
N THR A 173 19.09 -18.36 -12.08
CA THR A 173 18.45 -18.99 -13.25
C THR A 173 16.98 -18.61 -13.38
N GLU A 174 16.32 -18.38 -12.24
CA GLU A 174 14.89 -18.11 -12.18
C GLU A 174 14.60 -16.77 -11.51
N ARG A 175 13.45 -16.20 -11.86
CA ARG A 175 12.90 -14.96 -11.31
C ARG A 175 11.48 -15.24 -10.84
N MET A 176 11.25 -15.01 -9.55
CA MET A 176 9.91 -15.03 -8.97
C MET A 176 9.17 -13.76 -9.39
N ALA A 177 7.89 -13.89 -9.72
CA ALA A 177 7.01 -12.77 -9.99
C ALA A 177 5.70 -12.87 -9.19
N VAL A 178 5.25 -11.73 -8.69
CA VAL A 178 4.02 -11.56 -7.92
C VAL A 178 3.19 -10.47 -8.59
N LEU A 179 2.05 -10.86 -9.16
CA LEU A 179 1.03 -9.96 -9.68
C LEU A 179 0.03 -9.63 -8.57
N PHE A 180 -0.26 -8.35 -8.42
CA PHE A 180 -1.32 -7.87 -7.54
C PHE A 180 -2.17 -6.83 -8.28
N SER A 181 -3.49 -6.96 -8.17
CA SER A 181 -4.45 -5.99 -8.70
C SER A 181 -5.54 -5.73 -7.68
N ILE A 182 -5.58 -4.51 -7.16
CA ILE A 182 -6.56 -4.03 -6.20
C ILE A 182 -7.34 -2.90 -6.89
N PRO A 183 -8.45 -3.21 -7.58
CA PRO A 183 -9.21 -2.21 -8.33
C PRO A 183 -9.90 -1.20 -7.42
N PHE A 184 -10.20 -0.02 -7.97
CA PHE A 184 -10.97 1.00 -7.26
C PHE A 184 -12.43 0.57 -7.06
N ASP A 185 -13.08 0.11 -8.13
CA ASP A 185 -14.49 -0.25 -8.14
C ASP A 185 -14.70 -1.77 -7.99
N TYR A 186 -15.21 -2.18 -6.82
CA TYR A 186 -15.53 -3.57 -6.53
C TYR A 186 -16.92 -4.02 -6.99
N LEU A 187 -17.76 -3.12 -7.52
CA LEU A 187 -19.01 -3.52 -8.16
C LEU A 187 -18.75 -4.25 -9.47
N LEU A 188 -17.64 -3.91 -10.15
CA LEU A 188 -17.28 -4.45 -11.45
C LEU A 188 -16.09 -5.42 -11.42
N TYR A 189 -15.17 -5.25 -10.47
CA TYR A 189 -13.91 -6.00 -10.44
C TYR A 189 -13.64 -6.62 -9.08
N LYS A 190 -12.83 -7.68 -9.06
CA LYS A 190 -12.33 -8.32 -7.83
C LYS A 190 -10.83 -8.10 -7.70
N ASN A 191 -10.30 -8.31 -6.50
CA ASN A 191 -8.86 -8.42 -6.32
C ASN A 191 -8.34 -9.60 -7.14
N VAL A 192 -7.18 -9.44 -7.77
CA VAL A 192 -6.50 -10.50 -8.52
C VAL A 192 -5.10 -10.66 -7.97
N MET A 193 -4.70 -11.91 -7.71
CA MET A 193 -3.34 -12.28 -7.35
C MET A 193 -2.81 -13.30 -8.36
N GLY A 194 -1.54 -13.18 -8.70
CA GLY A 194 -0.82 -14.22 -9.41
C GLY A 194 0.59 -14.40 -8.88
N ILE A 195 1.09 -15.63 -8.90
CA ILE A 195 2.48 -15.96 -8.54
C ILE A 195 3.07 -16.88 -9.59
N GLY A 196 4.34 -16.70 -9.92
CA GLY A 196 4.98 -17.49 -10.98
C GLY A 196 6.50 -17.47 -10.93
N LEU A 197 7.09 -18.38 -11.71
CA LEU A 197 8.52 -18.57 -11.87
C LEU A 197 8.88 -18.43 -13.35
N PHE A 198 9.70 -17.44 -13.64
CA PHE A 198 10.15 -17.09 -14.99
C PHE A 198 11.66 -17.26 -15.11
N GLU A 199 12.19 -17.28 -16.32
CA GLU A 199 13.64 -17.16 -16.53
C GLU A 199 14.15 -15.80 -16.03
N SER A 200 15.39 -15.77 -15.51
CA SER A 200 16.02 -14.53 -15.03
C SER A 200 16.21 -13.46 -16.13
N SER A 201 16.19 -13.87 -17.39
CA SER A 201 16.18 -12.99 -18.58
C SER A 201 14.86 -12.22 -18.75
N CYS A 202 13.75 -12.73 -18.20
CA CYS A 202 12.43 -12.12 -18.34
C CYS A 202 12.34 -10.80 -17.55
N GLY A 203 12.15 -9.68 -18.27
CA GLY A 203 12.09 -8.34 -17.67
C GLY A 203 10.88 -8.13 -16.76
N CYS A 204 11.04 -7.26 -15.75
CA CYS A 204 9.90 -6.73 -14.97
C CYS A 204 9.35 -5.51 -15.70
N ASP A 205 8.44 -5.75 -16.64
CA ASP A 205 7.92 -4.73 -17.54
C ASP A 205 6.43 -4.90 -17.86
N LYS A 206 5.94 -4.06 -18.77
CA LYS A 206 4.56 -4.09 -19.25
C LYS A 206 4.20 -5.40 -19.95
N ALA A 207 5.15 -6.05 -20.62
CA ALA A 207 4.91 -7.30 -21.33
C ALA A 207 4.67 -8.44 -20.33
N LEU A 208 5.51 -8.55 -19.29
CA LEU A 208 5.30 -9.52 -18.21
C LEU A 208 3.98 -9.25 -17.47
N TYR A 209 3.67 -7.99 -17.16
CA TYR A 209 2.39 -7.63 -16.55
C TYR A 209 1.20 -8.09 -17.40
N LYS A 210 1.21 -7.80 -18.70
CA LYS A 210 0.13 -8.19 -19.62
C LYS A 210 0.02 -9.72 -19.70
N HIS A 211 1.15 -10.42 -19.76
CA HIS A 211 1.18 -11.88 -19.78
C HIS A 211 0.58 -12.46 -18.50
N MET A 212 0.95 -11.97 -17.32
CA MET A 212 0.38 -12.47 -16.06
C MET A 212 -1.09 -12.07 -15.89
N TYR A 213 -1.50 -10.86 -16.30
CA TYR A 213 -2.85 -10.34 -16.03
C TYR A 213 -3.91 -10.76 -17.05
N GLU A 214 -3.55 -10.83 -18.34
CA GLU A 214 -4.46 -11.13 -19.45
C GLU A 214 -4.13 -12.46 -20.14
N GLY A 215 -2.91 -12.98 -19.95
CA GLY A 215 -2.45 -14.19 -20.60
C GLY A 215 -3.27 -15.41 -20.22
N LYS A 216 -3.26 -16.36 -21.15
CA LYS A 216 -3.96 -17.66 -21.08
C LYS A 216 -3.00 -18.83 -20.90
N ASP A 217 -1.71 -18.58 -21.06
CA ASP A 217 -0.67 -19.57 -20.81
C ASP A 217 -0.27 -19.51 -19.33
N PHE A 218 -0.73 -20.50 -18.57
CA PHE A 218 -0.48 -20.62 -17.14
C PHE A 218 0.69 -21.58 -16.83
N SER A 219 1.52 -21.91 -17.81
CA SER A 219 2.66 -22.83 -17.62
C SER A 219 3.68 -22.31 -16.61
N ARG A 220 3.87 -20.98 -16.55
CA ARG A 220 4.88 -20.30 -15.70
C ARG A 220 4.30 -19.59 -14.48
N PHE A 221 2.98 -19.54 -14.33
CA PHE A 221 2.34 -18.85 -13.22
C PHE A 221 0.93 -19.36 -12.94
N THR A 222 0.51 -19.20 -11.69
CA THR A 222 -0.87 -19.41 -11.25
C THR A 222 -1.50 -18.04 -10.98
N ARG A 223 -2.73 -17.82 -11.44
CA ARG A 223 -3.51 -16.60 -11.18
C ARG A 223 -4.91 -16.98 -10.69
N ALA A 224 -5.42 -16.22 -9.72
CA ALA A 224 -6.79 -16.35 -9.26
C ALA A 224 -7.40 -14.99 -8.93
N ASP A 225 -8.70 -14.88 -9.17
CA ASP A 225 -9.52 -13.87 -8.54
C ASP A 225 -9.64 -14.23 -7.05
N VAL A 226 -9.37 -13.27 -6.18
CA VAL A 226 -9.27 -13.52 -4.74
C VAL A 226 -10.66 -13.75 -4.16
N GLY A 227 -10.89 -14.97 -3.70
CA GLY A 227 -12.14 -15.43 -3.06
C GLY A 227 -11.95 -16.01 -1.66
N GLY A 228 -10.78 -15.84 -1.03
CA GLY A 228 -10.46 -16.40 0.29
C GLY A 228 -9.66 -17.71 0.27
N THR A 229 -9.26 -18.20 -0.89
CA THR A 229 -8.37 -19.35 -1.05
C THR A 229 -6.96 -18.92 -1.45
N GLY A 230 -5.95 -19.65 -0.98
CA GLY A 230 -4.57 -19.48 -1.43
C GLY A 230 -4.34 -20.06 -2.84
N ILE A 231 -3.24 -19.64 -3.47
CA ILE A 231 -2.75 -20.21 -4.73
C ILE A 231 -1.35 -20.80 -4.51
N ILE A 232 -1.07 -21.85 -5.26
CA ILE A 232 0.23 -22.52 -5.27
C ILE A 232 0.74 -22.54 -6.70
N HIS A 233 2.02 -22.29 -6.88
CA HIS A 233 2.70 -22.50 -8.14
C HIS A 233 3.95 -23.35 -7.89
N SER A 234 3.98 -24.53 -8.51
CA SER A 234 5.08 -25.48 -8.35
C SER A 234 6.04 -25.41 -9.53
N GLY A 235 7.28 -25.03 -9.25
CA GLY A 235 8.37 -25.01 -10.21
C GLY A 235 9.17 -26.32 -10.21
N ASN A 236 10.37 -26.24 -10.77
CA ASN A 236 11.29 -27.38 -10.80
C ASN A 236 12.05 -27.56 -9.49
N GLN A 237 12.51 -26.46 -8.88
CA GLN A 237 13.31 -26.46 -7.66
C GLN A 237 12.65 -25.69 -6.51
N ILE A 238 11.64 -24.88 -6.82
CA ILE A 238 11.00 -23.97 -5.87
C ILE A 238 9.48 -24.12 -5.98
N ASP A 239 8.81 -24.11 -4.84
CA ASP A 239 7.36 -23.97 -4.74
C ASP A 239 7.00 -22.60 -4.13
N LEU A 240 6.01 -21.94 -4.73
CA LEU A 240 5.48 -20.67 -4.23
C LEU A 240 4.07 -20.90 -3.67
N ARG A 241 3.79 -20.33 -2.50
CA ARG A 241 2.45 -20.36 -1.89
C ARG A 241 2.04 -18.98 -1.47
N ALA A 242 0.86 -18.53 -1.90
CA ALA A 242 0.39 -17.21 -1.55
C ALA A 242 -1.08 -17.18 -1.15
N THR A 243 -1.41 -16.26 -0.24
CA THR A 243 -2.79 -15.89 0.08
C THR A 243 -2.95 -14.39 -0.04
N MET A 244 -4.17 -13.93 -0.35
CA MET A 244 -4.49 -12.50 -0.43
C MET A 244 -5.84 -12.23 0.23
N SER A 245 -5.93 -11.12 0.96
CA SER A 245 -7.21 -10.65 1.50
C SER A 245 -8.11 -10.03 0.42
N THR A 246 -9.42 -10.14 0.57
CA THR A 246 -10.43 -9.63 -0.38
C THR A 246 -10.74 -8.13 -0.26
N VAL A 247 -10.15 -7.44 0.72
CA VAL A 247 -10.46 -6.03 1.04
C VAL A 247 -9.61 -5.04 0.23
N GLY A 248 -10.01 -3.76 0.25
CA GLY A 248 -9.30 -2.67 -0.44
C GLY A 248 -7.91 -2.36 0.10
N LYS A 249 -7.66 -2.60 1.39
CA LYS A 249 -6.32 -2.59 1.97
C LYS A 249 -5.77 -4.01 1.97
N ALA A 250 -5.40 -4.49 0.79
CA ALA A 250 -5.09 -5.89 0.61
C ALA A 250 -3.76 -6.26 1.25
N ILE A 251 -3.68 -7.44 1.84
CA ILE A 251 -2.45 -8.04 2.31
C ILE A 251 -2.22 -9.33 1.52
N ILE A 252 -1.03 -9.48 0.95
CA ILE A 252 -0.53 -10.72 0.36
C ILE A 252 0.50 -11.30 1.33
N LYS A 253 0.34 -12.59 1.66
CA LYS A 253 1.36 -13.38 2.34
C LYS A 253 1.88 -14.42 1.37
N LEU A 254 3.18 -14.37 1.09
CA LEU A 254 3.86 -15.23 0.13
C LEU A 254 4.98 -16.00 0.84
N GLU A 255 4.99 -17.30 0.66
CA GLU A 255 6.04 -18.19 1.13
C GLU A 255 6.79 -18.80 -0.06
N VAL A 256 8.11 -18.84 0.04
CA VAL A 256 9.02 -19.44 -0.95
C VAL A 256 9.65 -20.69 -0.35
N TYR A 257 9.42 -21.84 -0.94
CA TYR A 257 9.91 -23.14 -0.47
C TYR A 257 10.87 -23.76 -1.45
N ASP A 258 11.86 -24.49 -0.93
CA ASP A 258 12.55 -25.50 -1.73
C ASP A 258 11.57 -26.63 -2.05
N LYS A 259 11.57 -27.09 -3.30
CA LYS A 259 10.74 -28.23 -3.70
C LYS A 259 11.26 -29.48 -2.99
N MET A 260 10.43 -30.11 -2.18
CA MET A 260 10.76 -31.37 -1.55
C MET A 260 10.75 -32.45 -2.65
N GLY A 261 11.91 -33.04 -2.90
CA GLY A 261 12.09 -34.14 -3.85
C GLY A 261 11.43 -35.44 -3.39
#